data_AF-A0A3A9EUQ1-F1
#
_entry.id   AF-A0A3A9EUQ1-F1
#
_cell.length_a   1.000
_cell.length_b   1.000
_cell.length_c   1.000
_cell.angle_alpha   90.00
_cell.angle_beta   90.00
_cell.angle_gamma   90.00
#
_symmetry.space_group_name_H-M   'P 1'
#
loop_
_entity.id
_entity.type
_entity.pdbx_description
1 polymer ?
#
loop_
_entity_poly.entity_id
_entity_poly.type
_entity_poly.pdbx_seq_one_letter_code
_entity_poly.pdbx_strand_id
1 'polypeptide(L)'
;MEYQYAVKEGVFTLKDYKKGLEVVSYRGEDIYLTVPEKAETGEGEKPVISLGKKAVLSCKTVRQIRLPGTIEEVGDWAFAYCDELREVHLPQKEIRFGRGIFRECGRIRRVSVEGKTADVGGLLAASVTLLDAPYLFAPLRCGEEDWLRQWDARMLQILRAADKDGYSKMVLCGEEDYGSRENNLDYFLNQKRKSKVRIAFMRLLHPLKLQDEVRRELEDYLRDHTPDSGRTQRPVAGKEDDGMWDETWQVLREEHGEDSEYYKLFTKIGCLTEGNFDRLLSEAGENYPEMKAWFLKYKEEKIGYTDFFEELSL
;
A
#
# COMPACT_ATOMS: atom_id res chain seq x y z
N MET A 1 -37.29 0.38 -11.85
CA MET A 1 -37.79 1.42 -10.93
C MET A 1 -36.63 1.83 -10.02
N GLU A 2 -36.58 3.07 -9.56
CA GLU A 2 -35.54 3.56 -8.65
C GLU A 2 -36.08 3.67 -7.23
N TYR A 3 -35.22 3.34 -6.25
CA TYR A 3 -35.52 3.33 -4.83
C TYR A 3 -34.41 4.06 -4.08
N GLN A 4 -34.77 4.72 -2.98
CA GLN A 4 -33.81 5.36 -2.10
C GLN A 4 -33.64 4.51 -0.85
N TYR A 5 -32.41 4.19 -0.50
CA TYR A 5 -32.06 3.45 0.70
C TYR A 5 -31.22 4.34 1.61
N ALA A 6 -31.80 4.78 2.72
CA ALA A 6 -31.13 5.64 3.67
C ALA A 6 -30.08 4.86 4.48
N VAL A 7 -28.90 5.46 4.64
CA VAL A 7 -27.88 5.06 5.59
C VAL A 7 -27.67 6.20 6.60
N LYS A 8 -26.69 6.08 7.49
CA LYS A 8 -26.56 6.98 8.63
C LYS A 8 -26.41 8.45 8.22
N GLU A 9 -25.46 8.74 7.34
CA GLU A 9 -25.16 10.10 6.88
C GLU A 9 -25.30 10.23 5.36
N GLY A 10 -26.20 9.44 4.76
CA GLY A 10 -26.28 9.35 3.31
C GLY A 10 -27.44 8.52 2.77
N VAL A 11 -27.46 8.39 1.45
CA VAL A 11 -28.49 7.65 0.73
C VAL A 11 -27.90 6.94 -0.48
N PHE A 12 -28.27 5.67 -0.65
CA PHE A 12 -28.06 4.94 -1.88
C PHE A 12 -29.27 5.09 -2.80
N THR A 13 -29.02 5.36 -4.08
CA THR A 13 -30.00 5.18 -5.15
C THR A 13 -29.84 3.78 -5.72
N LEU A 14 -30.89 2.97 -5.55
CA LEU A 14 -30.96 1.59 -6.04
C LEU A 14 -31.85 1.52 -7.27
N LYS A 15 -31.50 0.68 -8.23
CA LYS A 15 -32.33 0.40 -9.41
C LYS A 15 -32.64 -1.08 -9.49
N ASP A 16 -33.93 -1.39 -9.63
CA ASP A 16 -34.41 -2.75 -9.75
C ASP A 16 -34.29 -3.27 -11.19
N TYR A 17 -33.55 -4.36 -11.33
CA TYR A 17 -33.41 -5.14 -12.54
C TYR A 17 -33.91 -6.56 -12.31
N LYS A 18 -34.21 -7.31 -13.38
CA LYS A 18 -34.77 -8.67 -13.30
C LYS A 18 -33.99 -9.64 -12.40
N LYS A 19 -32.69 -9.43 -12.21
CA LYS A 19 -31.81 -10.32 -11.42
C LYS A 19 -31.66 -9.89 -9.95
N GLY A 20 -32.00 -8.66 -9.60
CA GLY A 20 -31.78 -8.07 -8.28
C GLY A 20 -31.54 -6.57 -8.36
N LEU A 21 -31.21 -5.97 -7.22
CA LEU A 21 -30.98 -4.53 -7.09
C LEU A 21 -29.53 -4.15 -7.40
N GLU A 22 -29.36 -3.06 -8.14
CA GLU A 22 -28.06 -2.42 -8.39
C GLU A 22 -27.97 -1.11 -7.61
N VAL A 23 -26.85 -0.87 -6.93
CA VAL A 23 -26.50 0.45 -6.40
C VAL A 23 -26.02 1.33 -7.54
N VAL A 24 -26.81 2.31 -7.96
CA VAL A 24 -26.46 3.21 -9.07
C VAL A 24 -25.60 4.37 -8.60
N SER A 25 -25.91 4.92 -7.43
CA SER A 25 -25.12 5.99 -6.83
C SER A 25 -25.29 6.06 -5.33
N TYR A 26 -24.27 6.56 -4.64
CA TYR A 26 -24.29 6.93 -3.24
C TYR A 26 -24.08 8.45 -3.10
N ARG A 27 -24.83 9.08 -2.21
CA ARG A 27 -24.63 10.48 -1.82
C ARG A 27 -24.70 10.57 -0.30
N GLY A 28 -23.63 11.06 0.32
CA GLY A 28 -23.56 11.20 1.76
C GLY A 28 -22.14 11.44 2.24
N GLU A 29 -22.02 11.50 3.57
CA GLU A 29 -20.78 11.80 4.28
C GLU A 29 -20.36 10.67 5.24
N ASP A 30 -20.93 9.46 5.09
CA ASP A 30 -20.64 8.32 5.96
C ASP A 30 -19.13 8.03 6.01
N ILE A 31 -18.59 7.92 7.22
CA ILE A 31 -17.20 7.50 7.43
C ILE A 31 -17.08 5.98 7.20
N TYR A 32 -18.11 5.23 7.60
CA TYR A 32 -18.20 3.77 7.49
C TYR A 32 -19.39 3.40 6.61
N LEU A 33 -19.13 3.09 5.35
CA LEU A 33 -20.17 2.82 4.38
C LEU A 33 -20.42 1.31 4.26
N THR A 34 -21.62 0.87 4.63
CA THR A 34 -22.05 -0.52 4.42
C THR A 34 -23.08 -0.58 3.32
N VAL A 35 -22.76 -1.28 2.23
CA VAL A 35 -23.72 -1.54 1.16
C VAL A 35 -24.76 -2.54 1.68
N PRO A 36 -26.07 -2.23 1.57
CA PRO A 36 -27.11 -3.10 2.10
C PRO A 36 -27.14 -4.44 1.37
N GLU A 37 -27.42 -5.52 2.09
CA GLU A 37 -27.56 -6.87 1.51
C GLU A 37 -28.84 -7.01 0.68
N LYS A 38 -29.89 -6.28 1.08
CA LYS A 38 -31.24 -6.31 0.54
C LYS A 38 -31.95 -4.98 0.80
N ALA A 39 -32.97 -4.68 0.00
CA ALA A 39 -33.83 -3.51 0.21
C ALA A 39 -35.28 -3.80 -0.19
N GLU A 40 -36.21 -3.09 0.47
CA GLU A 40 -37.64 -3.16 0.19
C GLU A 40 -37.96 -2.53 -1.17
N THR A 41 -38.80 -3.20 -1.96
CA THR A 41 -39.26 -2.73 -3.28
C THR A 41 -40.78 -2.80 -3.36
N GLY A 42 -41.37 -2.34 -4.47
CA GLY A 42 -42.82 -2.48 -4.69
C GLY A 42 -43.30 -3.94 -4.83
N GLU A 43 -42.38 -4.88 -5.04
CA GLU A 43 -42.65 -6.32 -5.19
C GLU A 43 -42.17 -7.13 -3.96
N GLY A 44 -41.80 -6.45 -2.87
CA GLY A 44 -41.20 -7.04 -1.66
C GLY A 44 -39.69 -6.83 -1.58
N GLU A 45 -39.06 -7.51 -0.62
CA GLU A 45 -37.62 -7.39 -0.37
C GLU A 45 -36.79 -8.12 -1.45
N LYS A 46 -35.81 -7.41 -2.04
CA LYS A 46 -34.91 -7.96 -3.06
C LYS A 46 -33.43 -7.80 -2.66
N PRO A 47 -32.56 -8.74 -3.04
CA PRO A 47 -31.12 -8.65 -2.75
C PRO A 47 -30.43 -7.58 -3.60
N VAL A 48 -29.41 -6.96 -3.04
CA VAL A 48 -28.49 -6.08 -3.76
C VAL A 48 -27.36 -6.92 -4.34
N ILE A 49 -27.30 -6.99 -5.66
CA ILE A 49 -26.41 -7.91 -6.39
C ILE A 49 -25.28 -7.19 -7.11
N SER A 50 -25.38 -5.88 -7.37
CA SER A 50 -24.33 -5.15 -8.08
C SER A 50 -24.12 -3.73 -7.56
N LEU A 51 -22.88 -3.24 -7.69
CA LEU A 51 -22.56 -1.82 -7.67
C LEU A 51 -22.37 -1.37 -9.12
N GLY A 52 -23.13 -0.38 -9.53
CA GLY A 52 -23.05 0.22 -10.84
C GLY A 52 -21.73 0.96 -11.06
N LYS A 53 -21.48 1.29 -12.33
CA LYS A 53 -20.36 2.16 -12.73
C LYS A 53 -20.40 3.47 -11.94
N LYS A 54 -19.27 3.83 -11.32
CA LYS A 54 -19.11 5.07 -10.52
C LYS A 54 -20.07 5.19 -9.33
N ALA A 55 -20.61 4.09 -8.81
CA ALA A 55 -21.65 4.12 -7.77
C ALA A 55 -21.22 4.88 -6.50
N VAL A 56 -19.95 4.79 -6.10
CA VAL A 56 -19.37 5.45 -4.91
C VAL A 56 -18.15 6.26 -5.35
N LEU A 57 -18.31 7.03 -6.43
CA LEU A 57 -17.24 7.85 -7.00
C LEU A 57 -16.99 9.10 -6.14
N SER A 58 -15.72 9.43 -5.92
CA SER A 58 -15.28 10.69 -5.30
C SER A 58 -15.82 10.94 -3.89
N CYS A 59 -16.12 9.88 -3.12
CA CYS A 59 -16.56 10.03 -1.74
C CYS A 59 -15.36 10.36 -0.84
N LYS A 60 -15.24 11.62 -0.45
CA LYS A 60 -14.07 12.16 0.28
C LYS A 60 -14.06 11.87 1.77
N THR A 61 -15.17 11.43 2.36
CA THR A 61 -15.26 11.15 3.81
C THR A 61 -15.15 9.67 4.15
N VAL A 62 -15.49 8.79 3.20
CA VAL A 62 -15.58 7.35 3.41
C VAL A 62 -14.18 6.78 3.66
N ARG A 63 -13.97 6.24 4.86
CA ARG A 63 -12.71 5.59 5.25
C ARG A 63 -12.77 4.07 5.14
N GLN A 64 -13.97 3.51 5.24
CA GLN A 64 -14.19 2.08 5.21
C GLN A 64 -15.43 1.74 4.39
N ILE A 65 -15.33 0.73 3.54
CA ILE A 65 -16.45 0.20 2.76
C ILE A 65 -16.64 -1.28 3.09
N ARG A 66 -17.89 -1.70 3.32
CA ARG A 66 -18.26 -3.11 3.47
C ARG A 66 -19.23 -3.51 2.37
N LEU A 67 -18.84 -4.52 1.60
CA LEU A 67 -19.71 -5.15 0.60
C LEU A 67 -20.46 -6.35 1.19
N PRO A 68 -21.75 -6.54 0.84
CA PRO A 68 -22.56 -7.65 1.35
C PRO A 68 -22.23 -8.96 0.63
N GLY A 69 -22.55 -10.09 1.26
CA GLY A 69 -22.37 -11.43 0.67
C GLY A 69 -23.21 -11.68 -0.60
N THR A 70 -24.25 -10.89 -0.82
CA THR A 70 -25.09 -10.94 -2.03
C THR A 70 -24.42 -10.35 -3.26
N ILE A 71 -23.34 -9.56 -3.12
CA ILE A 71 -22.73 -8.85 -4.26
C ILE A 71 -22.11 -9.82 -5.28
N GLU A 72 -22.37 -9.63 -6.56
CA GLU A 72 -21.85 -10.42 -7.67
C GLU A 72 -20.99 -9.60 -8.63
N GLU A 73 -21.26 -8.29 -8.73
CA GLU A 73 -20.59 -7.39 -9.67
C GLU A 73 -20.31 -6.01 -9.07
N VAL A 74 -19.13 -5.48 -9.38
CA VAL A 74 -18.71 -4.12 -9.03
C VAL A 74 -18.24 -3.45 -10.31
N GLY A 75 -18.98 -2.45 -10.78
CA GLY A 75 -18.76 -1.80 -12.06
C GLY A 75 -17.49 -0.96 -12.16
N ASP A 76 -17.19 -0.50 -13.38
CA ASP A 76 -16.01 0.34 -13.65
C ASP A 76 -15.99 1.58 -12.75
N TRP A 77 -14.82 1.87 -12.17
CA TRP A 77 -14.57 3.03 -11.30
C TRP A 77 -15.52 3.17 -10.10
N ALA A 78 -16.08 2.06 -9.60
CA ALA A 78 -17.09 2.08 -8.53
C ALA A 78 -16.67 2.88 -7.29
N PHE A 79 -15.38 2.82 -6.88
CA PHE A 79 -14.85 3.54 -5.71
C PHE A 79 -13.75 4.54 -6.07
N ALA A 80 -13.64 4.94 -7.34
CA ALA A 80 -12.53 5.78 -7.77
C ALA A 80 -12.56 7.17 -7.08
N TYR A 81 -11.40 7.77 -6.84
CA TYR A 81 -11.21 9.09 -6.22
C TYR A 81 -11.77 9.20 -4.77
N CYS A 82 -11.93 8.08 -4.08
CA CYS A 82 -12.21 8.06 -2.63
C CYS A 82 -10.90 8.22 -1.85
N ASP A 83 -10.44 9.46 -1.72
CA ASP A 83 -9.09 9.79 -1.21
C ASP A 83 -8.84 9.35 0.24
N GLU A 84 -9.90 9.27 1.05
CA GLU A 84 -9.82 8.84 2.45
C GLU A 84 -10.05 7.34 2.66
N LEU A 85 -10.34 6.58 1.60
CA LEU A 85 -10.62 5.15 1.71
C LEU A 85 -9.37 4.40 2.14
N ARG A 86 -9.44 3.78 3.33
CA ARG A 86 -8.33 3.05 3.96
C ARG A 86 -8.56 1.55 3.97
N GLU A 87 -9.82 1.14 4.17
CA GLU A 87 -10.20 -0.26 4.37
C GLU A 87 -11.40 -0.67 3.52
N VAL A 88 -11.34 -1.86 2.92
CA VAL A 88 -12.45 -2.49 2.21
C VAL A 88 -12.69 -3.88 2.76
N HIS A 89 -13.93 -4.23 3.06
CA HIS A 89 -14.35 -5.58 3.44
C HIS A 89 -15.09 -6.22 2.27
N LEU A 90 -14.59 -7.37 1.84
CA LEU A 90 -15.14 -8.16 0.75
C LEU A 90 -15.64 -9.52 1.28
N PRO A 91 -16.76 -10.03 0.76
CA PRO A 91 -17.18 -11.38 1.05
C PRO A 91 -16.27 -12.41 0.39
N GLN A 92 -16.27 -13.64 0.90
CA GLN A 92 -15.48 -14.76 0.35
C GLN A 92 -16.19 -15.43 -0.82
N LYS A 93 -16.36 -14.71 -1.94
CA LYS A 93 -16.99 -15.24 -3.16
C LYS A 93 -16.38 -14.68 -4.43
N GLU A 94 -16.78 -15.26 -5.56
CA GLU A 94 -16.46 -14.70 -6.87
C GLU A 94 -17.27 -13.42 -7.10
N ILE A 95 -16.56 -12.33 -7.44
CA ILE A 95 -17.13 -11.03 -7.76
C ILE A 95 -16.49 -10.57 -9.08
N ARG A 96 -17.31 -10.12 -10.02
CA ARG A 96 -16.81 -9.49 -11.25
C ARG A 96 -16.45 -8.04 -10.95
N PHE A 97 -15.17 -7.72 -11.06
CA PHE A 97 -14.69 -6.35 -10.88
C PHE A 97 -14.48 -5.67 -12.23
N GLY A 98 -15.01 -4.45 -12.35
CA GLY A 98 -14.76 -3.56 -13.46
C GLY A 98 -13.35 -2.98 -13.44
N ARG A 99 -13.07 -2.13 -14.41
CA ARG A 99 -11.76 -1.47 -14.53
C ARG A 99 -11.62 -0.33 -13.54
N GLY A 100 -10.43 -0.21 -12.94
CA GLY A 100 -10.05 0.93 -12.12
C GLY A 100 -10.95 1.17 -10.91
N ILE A 101 -11.46 0.11 -10.28
CA ILE A 101 -12.39 0.19 -9.14
C ILE A 101 -11.87 1.08 -8.01
N PHE A 102 -10.55 1.12 -7.80
CA PHE A 102 -9.87 1.93 -6.79
C PHE A 102 -8.91 2.97 -7.41
N ARG A 103 -9.22 3.45 -8.62
CA ARG A 103 -8.42 4.48 -9.28
C ARG A 103 -8.34 5.73 -8.39
N GLU A 104 -7.13 6.26 -8.20
CA GLU A 104 -6.85 7.39 -7.28
C GLU A 104 -7.28 7.16 -5.82
N CYS A 105 -7.28 5.92 -5.33
CA CYS A 105 -7.48 5.62 -3.91
C CYS A 105 -6.13 5.35 -3.20
N GLY A 106 -5.29 6.38 -3.10
CA GLY A 106 -3.91 6.24 -2.60
C GLY A 106 -3.76 5.86 -1.12
N ARG A 107 -4.84 5.90 -0.33
CA ARG A 107 -4.82 5.58 1.11
C ARG A 107 -5.27 4.18 1.47
N ILE A 108 -5.63 3.34 0.48
CA ILE A 108 -6.03 1.97 0.76
C ILE A 108 -4.82 1.20 1.30
N ARG A 109 -4.91 0.79 2.57
CA ARG A 109 -3.88 -0.01 3.24
C ARG A 109 -4.35 -1.42 3.54
N ARG A 110 -5.67 -1.67 3.55
CA ARG A 110 -6.23 -2.96 3.93
C ARG A 110 -7.43 -3.34 3.06
N VAL A 111 -7.41 -4.55 2.53
CA VAL A 111 -8.58 -5.19 1.94
C VAL A 111 -8.79 -6.50 2.68
N SER A 112 -9.78 -6.56 3.57
CA SER A 112 -10.11 -7.81 4.26
C SER A 112 -11.09 -8.62 3.43
N VAL A 113 -10.87 -9.93 3.41
CA VAL A 113 -11.78 -10.90 2.79
C VAL A 113 -12.26 -11.83 3.90
N GLU A 114 -13.56 -12.06 3.97
CA GLU A 114 -14.13 -13.01 4.93
C GLU A 114 -13.41 -14.36 4.85
N GLY A 115 -13.11 -14.97 6.00
CA GLY A 115 -12.40 -16.26 6.06
C GLY A 115 -10.92 -16.24 5.65
N LYS A 116 -10.34 -15.09 5.28
CA LYS A 116 -8.90 -14.95 4.94
C LYS A 116 -8.14 -14.18 6.03
N THR A 117 -6.82 -14.39 6.09
CA THR A 117 -5.95 -13.72 7.06
C THR A 117 -5.66 -12.26 6.68
N ALA A 118 -5.28 -11.44 7.66
CA ALA A 118 -4.84 -10.07 7.44
C ALA A 118 -3.61 -9.98 6.51
N ASP A 119 -2.74 -10.98 6.57
CA ASP A 119 -1.56 -11.11 5.69
C ASP A 119 -1.98 -11.06 4.21
N VAL A 120 -2.91 -11.93 3.82
CA VAL A 120 -3.46 -11.99 2.45
C VAL A 120 -4.18 -10.70 2.08
N GLY A 121 -4.89 -10.10 3.02
CA GLY A 121 -5.62 -8.87 2.79
C GLY A 121 -4.73 -7.66 2.47
N GLY A 122 -3.56 -7.58 3.11
CA GLY A 122 -2.55 -6.58 2.76
C GLY A 122 -2.01 -6.78 1.34
N LEU A 123 -1.66 -8.01 0.96
CA LEU A 123 -1.17 -8.33 -0.38
C LEU A 123 -2.23 -8.03 -1.46
N LEU A 124 -3.50 -8.29 -1.17
CA LEU A 124 -4.61 -7.99 -2.07
C LEU A 124 -4.78 -6.48 -2.26
N ALA A 125 -4.66 -5.67 -1.20
CA ALA A 125 -4.64 -4.21 -1.32
C ALA A 125 -3.47 -3.71 -2.17
N ALA A 126 -2.26 -4.21 -1.88
CA ALA A 126 -1.03 -3.86 -2.59
C ALA A 126 -1.06 -4.20 -4.09
N SER A 127 -1.86 -5.19 -4.50
CA SER A 127 -2.00 -5.54 -5.92
C SER A 127 -2.51 -4.38 -6.79
N VAL A 128 -3.39 -3.54 -6.24
CA VAL A 128 -3.98 -2.39 -6.95
C VAL A 128 -3.36 -1.06 -6.57
N THR A 129 -2.74 -0.94 -5.38
CA THR A 129 -2.13 0.32 -4.93
C THR A 129 -0.63 0.41 -5.20
N LEU A 130 0.11 -0.70 -5.17
CA LEU A 130 1.56 -0.72 -5.33
C LEU A 130 2.03 -1.39 -6.62
N LEU A 131 1.38 -2.48 -7.03
CA LEU A 131 1.83 -3.28 -8.18
C LEU A 131 1.21 -2.87 -9.53
N ASP A 132 0.17 -2.03 -9.49
CA ASP A 132 -0.67 -1.70 -10.66
C ASP A 132 -1.05 -2.97 -11.46
N ALA A 133 -1.54 -3.97 -10.73
CA ALA A 133 -1.80 -5.31 -11.23
C ALA A 133 -3.25 -5.73 -10.92
N PRO A 134 -4.25 -5.12 -11.58
CA PRO A 134 -5.66 -5.37 -11.29
C PRO A 134 -6.07 -6.83 -11.49
N TYR A 135 -5.37 -7.59 -12.33
CA TYR A 135 -5.59 -9.02 -12.52
C TYR A 135 -5.24 -9.88 -11.28
N LEU A 136 -4.45 -9.35 -10.35
CA LEU A 136 -4.15 -9.99 -9.05
C LEU A 136 -5.21 -9.65 -7.99
N PHE A 137 -6.13 -8.72 -8.25
CA PHE A 137 -7.23 -8.41 -7.34
C PHE A 137 -8.31 -9.49 -7.39
N ALA A 138 -8.04 -10.62 -6.73
CA ALA A 138 -8.86 -11.83 -6.77
C ALA A 138 -9.22 -12.32 -5.35
N PRO A 139 -10.27 -11.77 -4.71
CA PRO A 139 -10.63 -12.08 -3.31
C PRO A 139 -10.90 -13.56 -3.02
N LEU A 140 -11.46 -14.30 -3.98
CA LEU A 140 -11.72 -15.74 -3.82
C LEU A 140 -10.41 -16.53 -3.72
N ARG A 141 -9.47 -16.22 -4.60
CA ARG A 141 -8.22 -16.96 -4.83
C ARG A 141 -7.01 -16.42 -4.06
N CYS A 142 -7.15 -15.28 -3.40
CA CYS A 142 -6.04 -14.69 -2.67
C CYS A 142 -5.53 -15.63 -1.57
N GLY A 143 -4.20 -15.70 -1.44
CA GLY A 143 -3.49 -16.64 -0.56
C GLY A 143 -3.28 -18.05 -1.13
N GLU A 144 -3.84 -18.38 -2.30
CA GLU A 144 -3.46 -19.61 -3.03
C GLU A 144 -1.99 -19.56 -3.45
N GLU A 145 -1.38 -20.73 -3.63
CA GLU A 145 0.03 -20.81 -4.00
C GLU A 145 0.33 -20.18 -5.36
N ASP A 146 -0.48 -20.49 -6.37
CA ASP A 146 -0.32 -19.91 -7.71
C ASP A 146 -0.57 -18.40 -7.71
N TRP A 147 -1.48 -17.92 -6.86
CA TRP A 147 -1.75 -16.50 -6.70
C TRP A 147 -0.54 -15.78 -6.08
N LEU A 148 0.02 -16.33 -5.00
CA LEU A 148 1.22 -15.79 -4.35
C LEU A 148 2.43 -15.82 -5.30
N ARG A 149 2.60 -16.87 -6.09
CA ARG A 149 3.65 -16.95 -7.13
C ARG A 149 3.52 -15.85 -8.18
N GLN A 150 2.30 -15.58 -8.67
CA GLN A 150 2.08 -14.50 -9.64
C GLN A 150 2.30 -13.12 -9.01
N TRP A 151 1.90 -12.95 -7.74
CA TRP A 151 2.14 -11.73 -6.99
C TRP A 151 3.64 -11.47 -6.83
N ASP A 152 4.42 -12.47 -6.40
CA ASP A 152 5.87 -12.38 -6.25
C ASP A 152 6.57 -12.14 -7.57
N ALA A 153 6.13 -12.79 -8.66
CA ALA A 153 6.67 -12.56 -10.00
C ALA A 153 6.47 -11.10 -10.46
N ARG A 154 5.29 -10.53 -10.22
CA ARG A 154 5.00 -9.13 -10.56
C ARG A 154 5.82 -8.17 -9.69
N MET A 155 5.93 -8.44 -8.40
CA MET A 155 6.75 -7.65 -7.49
C MET A 155 8.23 -7.64 -7.92
N LEU A 156 8.81 -8.82 -8.20
CA LEU A 156 10.20 -8.94 -8.63
C LEU A 156 10.44 -8.28 -9.98
N GLN A 157 9.46 -8.32 -10.90
CA GLN A 157 9.53 -7.58 -12.15
C GLN A 157 9.69 -6.07 -11.91
N ILE A 158 8.94 -5.50 -10.97
CA ILE A 158 9.04 -4.07 -10.60
C ILE A 158 10.37 -3.78 -9.92
N LEU A 159 10.78 -4.62 -8.97
CA LEU A 159 12.00 -4.42 -8.17
C LEU A 159 13.25 -4.42 -9.05
N ARG A 160 13.33 -5.38 -9.99
CA ARG A 160 14.48 -5.61 -10.87
C ARG A 160 14.50 -4.72 -12.12
N ALA A 161 13.40 -4.02 -12.43
CA ALA A 161 13.37 -3.03 -13.52
C ALA A 161 14.37 -1.90 -13.25
N ALA A 162 14.93 -1.27 -14.29
CA ALA A 162 15.85 -0.16 -14.09
C ALA A 162 15.10 1.05 -13.50
N ASP A 163 15.74 1.81 -12.61
CA ASP A 163 15.07 2.96 -11.98
C ASP A 163 14.67 4.03 -13.00
N LYS A 164 15.42 4.15 -14.11
CA LYS A 164 15.14 5.09 -15.21
C LYS A 164 13.97 4.63 -16.10
N ASP A 165 13.48 3.40 -15.94
CA ASP A 165 12.40 2.87 -16.79
C ASP A 165 11.10 3.67 -16.62
N GLY A 166 10.61 4.20 -17.74
CA GLY A 166 9.41 5.04 -17.79
C GLY A 166 9.70 6.54 -17.76
N TYR A 167 10.93 6.98 -17.45
CA TYR A 167 11.27 8.41 -17.39
C TYR A 167 11.04 9.09 -18.75
N SER A 168 11.59 8.54 -19.84
CA SER A 168 11.40 9.12 -21.18
C SER A 168 9.92 9.20 -21.57
N LYS A 169 9.10 8.21 -21.19
CA LYS A 169 7.66 8.25 -21.45
C LYS A 169 6.97 9.32 -20.61
N MET A 170 7.36 9.50 -19.35
CA MET A 170 6.84 10.58 -18.50
C MET A 170 7.15 11.94 -19.11
N VAL A 171 8.40 12.18 -19.53
CA VAL A 171 8.80 13.44 -20.18
C VAL A 171 8.06 13.67 -21.51
N LEU A 172 7.89 12.62 -22.32
CA LEU A 172 7.27 12.74 -23.65
C LEU A 172 5.73 12.75 -23.63
N CYS A 173 5.11 12.22 -22.58
CA CYS A 173 3.65 12.06 -22.50
C CYS A 173 3.01 12.82 -21.32
N GLY A 174 3.79 13.54 -20.51
CA GLY A 174 3.30 14.36 -19.41
C GLY A 174 2.52 15.57 -19.92
N GLU A 175 1.32 15.77 -19.38
CA GLU A 175 0.52 17.00 -19.57
C GLU A 175 1.02 18.17 -18.70
N GLU A 176 2.22 18.07 -18.11
CA GLU A 176 2.73 19.04 -17.15
C GLU A 176 3.76 20.00 -17.74
N ASP A 177 3.64 21.27 -17.35
CA ASP A 177 4.48 22.38 -17.81
C ASP A 177 5.98 22.04 -17.74
N TYR A 178 6.66 22.25 -18.87
CA TYR A 178 8.11 22.21 -18.99
C TYR A 178 8.74 23.10 -17.90
N GLY A 179 9.35 22.48 -16.86
CA GLY A 179 9.97 23.19 -15.74
C GLY A 179 9.39 22.92 -14.34
N SER A 180 8.34 22.09 -14.20
CA SER A 180 7.89 21.63 -12.88
C SER A 180 8.97 20.77 -12.17
N ARG A 181 8.98 20.79 -10.83
CA ARG A 181 9.87 19.94 -9.99
C ARG A 181 9.72 18.44 -10.32
N GLU A 182 8.60 18.06 -10.92
CA GLU A 182 8.21 16.69 -11.27
C GLU A 182 8.87 16.20 -12.57
N ASN A 183 9.41 17.11 -13.40
CA ASN A 183 10.18 16.79 -14.60
C ASN A 183 11.69 16.57 -14.34
N ASN A 184 12.13 16.67 -13.08
CA ASN A 184 13.52 16.40 -12.69
C ASN A 184 13.78 14.88 -12.59
N LEU A 185 14.84 14.39 -13.26
CA LEU A 185 15.30 13.01 -13.20
C LEU A 185 15.54 12.55 -11.75
N ASP A 186 16.12 13.37 -10.89
CA ASP A 186 16.41 13.00 -9.50
C ASP A 186 15.14 12.76 -8.69
N TYR A 187 14.15 13.63 -8.88
CA TYR A 187 12.85 13.48 -8.24
C TYR A 187 12.17 12.19 -8.72
N PHE A 188 12.13 11.95 -10.03
CA PHE A 188 11.57 10.72 -10.59
C PHE A 188 12.26 9.47 -10.04
N LEU A 189 13.59 9.47 -10.02
CA LEU A 189 14.39 8.35 -9.52
C LEU A 189 14.15 8.11 -8.02
N ASN A 190 14.07 9.16 -7.21
CA ASN A 190 13.75 9.05 -5.79
C ASN A 190 12.34 8.46 -5.58
N GLN A 191 11.32 8.96 -6.30
CA GLN A 191 9.96 8.42 -6.19
C GLN A 191 9.88 6.95 -6.65
N LYS A 192 10.61 6.60 -7.72
CA LYS A 192 10.71 5.22 -8.21
C LYS A 192 11.32 4.28 -7.17
N ARG A 193 12.43 4.69 -6.54
CA ARG A 193 13.09 3.91 -5.49
C ARG A 193 12.25 3.83 -4.22
N LYS A 194 11.60 4.91 -3.78
CA LYS A 194 10.63 4.87 -2.68
C LYS A 194 9.49 3.89 -2.97
N SER A 195 8.96 3.85 -4.20
CA SER A 195 7.94 2.86 -4.59
C SER A 195 8.42 1.41 -4.43
N LYS A 196 9.65 1.11 -4.88
CA LYS A 196 10.28 -0.20 -4.69
C LYS A 196 10.51 -0.55 -3.21
N VAL A 197 10.96 0.41 -2.41
CA VAL A 197 11.11 0.27 -0.95
C VAL A 197 9.77 -0.08 -0.29
N ARG A 198 8.68 0.63 -0.63
CA ARG A 198 7.33 0.34 -0.12
C ARG A 198 6.92 -1.10 -0.44
N ILE A 199 7.17 -1.56 -1.67
CA ILE A 199 6.87 -2.93 -2.08
C ILE A 199 7.70 -3.95 -1.26
N ALA A 200 8.99 -3.68 -1.03
CA ALA A 200 9.86 -4.55 -0.25
C ALA A 200 9.43 -4.67 1.22
N PHE A 201 9.16 -3.55 1.89
CA PHE A 201 8.58 -3.56 3.24
C PHE A 201 7.27 -4.33 3.27
N MET A 202 6.35 -3.99 2.36
CA MET A 202 5.03 -4.58 2.28
C MET A 202 5.09 -6.10 2.15
N ARG A 203 5.97 -6.64 1.30
CA ARG A 203 6.09 -8.09 1.14
C ARG A 203 6.79 -8.77 2.32
N LEU A 204 7.78 -8.13 2.95
CA LEU A 204 8.47 -8.69 4.13
C LEU A 204 7.58 -8.74 5.38
N LEU A 205 6.69 -7.76 5.54
CA LEU A 205 5.70 -7.71 6.62
C LEU A 205 4.55 -8.70 6.41
N HIS A 206 4.37 -9.18 5.18
CA HIS A 206 3.36 -10.17 4.81
C HIS A 206 4.01 -11.46 4.30
N PRO A 207 4.71 -12.26 5.14
CA PRO A 207 5.64 -13.29 4.70
C PRO A 207 4.99 -14.64 4.32
N LEU A 208 3.66 -14.73 4.21
CA LEU A 208 3.00 -15.99 3.86
C LEU A 208 3.59 -16.61 2.58
N LYS A 209 4.12 -17.83 2.71
CA LYS A 209 4.83 -18.60 1.66
C LYS A 209 5.95 -17.81 0.93
N LEU A 210 6.51 -16.77 1.54
CA LEU A 210 7.64 -16.03 0.97
C LEU A 210 8.88 -16.92 0.93
N GLN A 211 9.44 -17.10 -0.26
CA GLN A 211 10.66 -17.89 -0.45
C GLN A 211 11.87 -17.18 0.16
N ASP A 212 12.82 -17.95 0.71
CA ASP A 212 13.99 -17.40 1.40
C ASP A 212 14.92 -16.63 0.46
N GLU A 213 15.09 -17.05 -0.80
CA GLU A 213 15.89 -16.27 -1.76
C GLU A 213 15.25 -14.91 -2.04
N VAL A 214 13.93 -14.87 -2.21
CA VAL A 214 13.17 -13.64 -2.44
C VAL A 214 13.25 -12.74 -1.21
N ARG A 215 13.06 -13.30 -0.01
CA ARG A 215 13.23 -12.57 1.25
C ARG A 215 14.59 -11.88 1.32
N ARG A 216 15.68 -12.61 1.05
CA ARG A 216 17.04 -12.05 1.06
C ARG A 216 17.19 -10.93 0.05
N GLU A 217 16.65 -11.08 -1.16
CA GLU A 217 16.69 -10.01 -2.18
C GLU A 217 15.99 -8.73 -1.70
N LEU A 218 14.84 -8.86 -1.01
CA LEU A 218 14.12 -7.71 -0.44
C LEU A 218 14.88 -7.05 0.71
N GLU A 219 15.42 -7.85 1.63
CA GLU A 219 16.23 -7.36 2.76
C GLU A 219 17.51 -6.66 2.26
N ASP A 220 18.15 -7.23 1.24
CA ASP A 220 19.32 -6.65 0.56
C ASP A 220 18.96 -5.32 -0.11
N TYR A 221 17.82 -5.27 -0.81
CA TYR A 221 17.35 -4.03 -1.45
C TYR A 221 17.14 -2.91 -0.42
N LEU A 222 16.49 -3.20 0.72
CA LEU A 222 16.27 -2.19 1.76
C LEU A 222 17.58 -1.68 2.38
N ARG A 223 18.55 -2.56 2.61
CA ARG A 223 19.88 -2.20 3.11
C ARG A 223 20.69 -1.37 2.12
N ASP A 224 20.68 -1.76 0.85
CA ASP A 224 21.36 -1.02 -0.22
C ASP A 224 20.81 0.42 -0.38
N HIS A 225 19.58 0.66 0.07
CA HIS A 225 18.91 1.97 0.08
C HIS A 225 18.88 2.62 1.47
N THR A 226 19.77 2.19 2.37
CA THR A 226 20.04 2.81 3.67
C THR A 226 21.55 3.07 3.79
N PRO A 227 22.01 4.34 3.81
CA PRO A 227 23.41 4.67 3.97
C PRO A 227 24.00 4.11 5.25
N ASP A 228 25.28 3.76 5.20
CA ASP A 228 26.09 3.25 6.31
C ASP A 228 25.53 1.99 6.99
N SER A 229 24.69 1.23 6.27
CA SER A 229 24.19 -0.09 6.70
C SER A 229 25.25 -1.22 6.65
N GLY A 230 26.52 -0.90 6.38
CA GLY A 230 27.63 -1.85 6.34
C GLY A 230 27.80 -2.62 5.01
N ARG A 231 26.98 -2.35 3.99
CA ARG A 231 27.09 -2.92 2.62
C ARG A 231 27.58 -1.94 1.55
N THR A 232 27.82 -0.67 1.90
CA THR A 232 28.10 0.37 0.92
C THR A 232 29.56 0.37 0.43
N GLN A 233 29.83 -0.43 -0.61
CA GLN A 233 30.65 -0.01 -1.75
C GLN A 233 29.92 -0.44 -3.03
N ARG A 234 28.86 0.28 -3.41
CA ARG A 234 28.27 0.12 -4.73
C ARG A 234 28.55 1.37 -5.55
N PRO A 235 29.54 1.35 -6.47
CA PRO A 235 29.48 2.23 -7.62
C PRO A 235 28.41 1.61 -8.53
N VAL A 236 27.17 2.07 -8.40
CA VAL A 236 26.13 1.72 -9.38
C VAL A 236 26.58 2.35 -10.70
N ALA A 237 26.85 1.52 -11.72
CA ALA A 237 27.34 1.98 -13.01
C ALA A 237 26.42 3.09 -13.57
N GLY A 238 26.98 4.28 -13.77
CA GLY A 238 26.29 5.43 -14.36
C GLY A 238 25.72 6.47 -13.39
N LYS A 239 26.31 6.64 -12.19
CA LYS A 239 25.98 7.74 -11.28
C LYS A 239 27.20 8.62 -11.00
N GLU A 240 27.19 9.83 -11.56
CA GLU A 240 27.93 10.97 -11.02
C GLU A 240 27.13 11.46 -9.80
N ASP A 241 27.78 11.53 -8.64
CA ASP A 241 27.50 12.35 -7.43
C ASP A 241 26.09 12.96 -7.16
N ASP A 242 25.00 12.22 -7.33
CA ASP A 242 23.63 12.73 -7.07
C ASP A 242 23.08 12.34 -5.68
N GLY A 243 23.46 13.08 -4.63
CA GLY A 243 22.71 13.19 -3.36
C GLY A 243 22.65 11.95 -2.43
N MET A 244 22.29 12.18 -1.16
CA MET A 244 22.19 11.12 -0.12
C MET A 244 21.05 10.14 -0.44
N TRP A 245 21.36 8.92 -0.87
CA TRP A 245 20.37 7.86 -1.17
C TRP A 245 19.87 7.20 0.09
N ASP A 246 18.76 7.69 0.65
CA ASP A 246 18.20 7.18 1.91
C ASP A 246 16.70 6.88 1.80
N GLU A 247 16.28 6.30 0.68
CA GLU A 247 14.86 6.06 0.41
C GLU A 247 14.21 5.11 1.42
N THR A 248 14.95 4.13 1.96
CA THR A 248 14.43 3.22 2.99
C THR A 248 14.06 3.97 4.26
N TRP A 249 14.96 4.82 4.76
CA TRP A 249 14.68 5.65 5.92
C TRP A 249 13.61 6.70 5.65
N GLN A 250 13.63 7.34 4.47
CA GLN A 250 12.61 8.31 4.10
C GLN A 250 11.21 7.68 4.11
N VAL A 251 11.03 6.50 3.51
CA VAL A 251 9.74 5.79 3.55
C VAL A 251 9.37 5.40 4.98
N LEU A 252 10.31 4.85 5.76
CA LEU A 252 10.05 4.49 7.15
C LEU A 252 9.58 5.71 7.95
N ARG A 253 10.33 6.80 7.94
CA ARG A 253 10.10 7.99 8.74
C ARG A 253 8.89 8.79 8.27
N GLU A 254 8.70 8.96 6.96
CA GLU A 254 7.65 9.84 6.41
C GLU A 254 6.28 9.15 6.34
N GLU A 255 6.23 7.82 6.19
CA GLU A 255 4.98 7.10 5.93
C GLU A 255 4.59 6.12 7.04
N HIS A 256 5.57 5.64 7.81
CA HIS A 256 5.44 4.52 8.76
C HIS A 256 6.10 4.78 10.12
N GLY A 257 6.43 6.03 10.47
CA GLY A 257 7.20 6.35 11.68
C GLY A 257 6.50 5.99 12.99
N GLU A 258 5.18 5.83 12.96
CA GLU A 258 4.33 5.39 14.07
C GLU A 258 4.03 3.87 14.04
N ASP A 259 4.46 3.16 13.00
CA ASP A 259 4.15 1.75 12.81
C ASP A 259 5.29 0.86 13.34
N SER A 260 5.04 0.19 14.45
CA SER A 260 6.06 -0.62 15.12
C SER A 260 6.55 -1.81 14.31
N GLU A 261 5.76 -2.34 13.39
CA GLU A 261 6.18 -3.48 12.58
C GLU A 261 7.30 -3.05 11.61
N TYR A 262 7.20 -1.83 11.07
CA TYR A 262 8.17 -1.28 10.12
C TYR A 262 9.52 -1.00 10.78
N TYR A 263 9.55 -0.26 11.90
CA TYR A 263 10.84 0.07 12.52
C TYR A 263 11.50 -1.15 13.19
N LYS A 264 10.73 -2.13 13.65
CA LYS A 264 11.28 -3.42 14.14
C LYS A 264 11.88 -4.23 13.00
N LEU A 265 11.21 -4.27 11.84
CA LEU A 265 11.74 -4.90 10.65
C LEU A 265 13.04 -4.21 10.20
N PHE A 266 13.03 -2.87 10.11
CA PHE A 266 14.20 -2.06 9.76
C PHE A 266 15.42 -2.35 10.64
N THR A 267 15.25 -2.46 11.96
CA THR A 267 16.36 -2.84 12.84
C THR A 267 16.78 -4.29 12.62
N LYS A 268 15.82 -5.22 12.47
CA LYS A 268 16.08 -6.67 12.34
C LYS A 268 16.87 -7.01 11.06
N ILE A 269 16.62 -6.31 9.96
CA ILE A 269 17.31 -6.53 8.68
C ILE A 269 18.72 -5.92 8.67
N GLY A 270 19.10 -5.16 9.71
CA GLY A 270 20.41 -4.51 9.80
C GLY A 270 20.51 -3.17 9.07
N CYS A 271 19.39 -2.46 8.85
CA CYS A 271 19.43 -1.10 8.32
C CYS A 271 19.88 -0.07 9.38
N LEU A 272 19.60 -0.32 10.67
CA LEU A 272 20.15 0.47 11.78
C LEU A 272 21.50 -0.10 12.20
N THR A 273 22.54 0.73 12.10
CA THR A 273 23.93 0.38 12.44
C THR A 273 24.52 1.44 13.36
N GLU A 274 25.69 1.18 13.93
CA GLU A 274 26.43 2.19 14.70
C GLU A 274 26.74 3.44 13.85
N GLY A 275 27.14 3.26 12.58
CA GLY A 275 27.54 4.34 11.70
C GLY A 275 26.42 5.31 11.30
N ASN A 276 25.16 4.87 11.27
CA ASN A 276 24.02 5.75 10.96
C ASN A 276 23.15 6.10 12.17
N PHE A 277 23.38 5.51 13.34
CA PHE A 277 22.52 5.65 14.51
C PHE A 277 22.21 7.10 14.88
N ASP A 278 23.26 7.92 15.09
CA ASP A 278 23.10 9.29 15.58
C ASP A 278 22.38 10.18 14.56
N ARG A 279 22.67 9.98 13.26
CA ARG A 279 21.99 10.68 12.17
C ARG A 279 20.50 10.34 12.14
N LEU A 280 20.15 9.05 12.15
CA LEU A 280 18.75 8.62 12.10
C LEU A 280 17.97 9.08 13.33
N LEU A 281 18.59 9.04 14.52
CA LEU A 281 17.98 9.51 15.76
C LEU A 281 17.75 11.03 15.76
N SER A 282 18.68 11.80 15.17
CA SER A 282 18.56 13.24 14.97
C SER A 282 17.44 13.57 13.98
N GLU A 283 17.40 12.91 12.82
CA GLU A 283 16.41 13.14 11.76
C GLU A 283 14.98 12.73 12.16
N ALA A 284 14.83 11.77 13.08
CA ALA A 284 13.54 11.42 13.66
C ALA A 284 12.94 12.57 14.49
N GLY A 285 13.78 13.49 14.99
CA GLY A 285 13.36 14.66 15.76
C GLY A 285 12.57 14.29 17.03
N GLU A 286 11.52 15.06 17.32
CA GLU A 286 10.59 14.80 18.44
C GLU A 286 9.30 14.11 17.98
N ASN A 287 9.12 13.94 16.67
CA ASN A 287 7.85 13.46 16.08
C ASN A 287 7.60 11.96 16.35
N TYR A 288 8.65 11.17 16.60
CA TYR A 288 8.54 9.70 16.69
C TYR A 288 9.17 9.15 17.97
N PRO A 289 8.63 9.45 19.16
CA PRO A 289 9.22 9.07 20.44
C PRO A 289 9.32 7.54 20.60
N GLU A 290 8.33 6.78 20.13
CA GLU A 290 8.32 5.31 20.23
C GLU A 290 9.41 4.65 19.38
N MET A 291 9.57 5.09 18.14
CA MET A 291 10.63 4.61 17.25
C MET A 291 12.01 4.90 17.84
N LYS A 292 12.22 6.10 18.41
CA LYS A 292 13.48 6.46 19.07
C LYS A 292 13.76 5.61 20.29
N ALA A 293 12.76 5.39 21.14
CA ALA A 293 12.88 4.51 22.30
C ALA A 293 13.24 3.08 21.87
N TRP A 294 12.64 2.57 20.79
CA TRP A 294 13.00 1.29 20.20
C TRP A 294 14.46 1.27 19.72
N PHE A 295 14.91 2.30 18.99
CA PHE A 295 16.30 2.38 18.48
C PHE A 295 17.33 2.42 19.62
N LEU A 296 17.09 3.21 20.67
CA LEU A 296 17.97 3.28 21.84
C LEU A 296 18.09 1.92 22.51
N LYS A 297 16.97 1.27 22.80
CA LYS A 297 16.94 -0.07 23.38
C LYS A 297 17.63 -1.09 22.48
N TYR A 298 17.40 -1.04 21.17
CA TYR A 298 18.04 -1.93 20.21
C TYR A 298 19.56 -1.74 20.17
N LYS A 299 20.05 -0.50 20.24
CA LYS A 299 21.49 -0.19 20.32
C LYS A 299 22.12 -0.81 21.55
N GLU A 300 21.52 -0.60 22.72
CA GLU A 300 21.98 -1.18 24.00
C GLU A 300 22.05 -2.70 23.95
N GLU A 301 21.03 -3.36 23.39
CA GLU A 301 20.93 -4.82 23.41
C GLU A 301 21.73 -5.54 22.31
N LYS A 302 21.94 -4.91 21.14
CA LYS A 302 22.37 -5.62 19.92
C LYS A 302 23.54 -4.99 19.17
N ILE A 303 23.79 -3.70 19.33
CA ILE A 303 24.91 -3.01 18.68
C ILE A 303 26.08 -2.90 19.68
N GLY A 304 25.78 -2.83 20.98
CA GLY A 304 26.78 -2.83 22.05
C GLY A 304 27.18 -1.43 22.48
N TYR A 305 27.51 -1.30 23.76
CA TYR A 305 28.22 -0.15 24.34
C TYR A 305 29.68 -0.24 23.89
N THR A 306 30.13 0.64 23.00
CA THR A 306 31.52 1.10 23.08
C THR A 306 31.58 1.93 24.35
N ASP A 307 32.05 1.32 25.44
CA ASP A 307 32.22 2.00 26.71
C ASP A 307 33.10 3.23 26.47
N PHE A 308 32.49 4.41 26.53
CA PHE A 308 33.16 5.70 26.53
C PHE A 308 34.30 5.76 27.60
N PHE A 309 34.26 4.87 28.59
CA PHE A 309 35.28 4.72 29.63
C PHE A 309 36.45 3.80 29.27
N GLU A 310 36.37 2.93 28.25
CA GLU A 310 37.55 2.17 27.80
C GLU A 310 38.55 3.07 27.04
N GLU A 311 38.09 4.09 26.31
CA GLU A 311 38.98 5.06 25.65
C GLU A 311 39.71 6.00 26.63
N LEU A 312 39.21 6.16 27.85
CA LEU A 312 39.85 6.96 28.91
C LEU A 312 40.83 6.13 29.76
N SER A 313 41.02 4.85 29.45
CA SER A 313 41.84 3.92 30.22
C SER A 313 43.22 3.59 29.62
N LEU A 314 43.66 4.35 28.61
CA LEU A 314 45.02 4.32 28.05
C LEU A 314 45.79 5.61 28.31
#